data_AF-A0A8S0PJU1-F1
#
_entry.id   AF-A0A8S0PJU1-F1
#
_cell.length_a   1.000
_cell.length_b   1.000
_cell.length_c   1.000
_cell.angle_alpha   90.00
_cell.angle_beta   90.00
_cell.angle_gamma   90.00
#
_symmetry.space_group_name_H-M   'P 1'
#
loop_
_entity.id
_entity.type
_entity.pdbx_description
1 polymer ?
#
loop_
_entity_poly.entity_id
_entity_poly.type
_entity_poly.pdbx_seq_one_letter_code
_entity_poly.pdbx_strand_id
1 'polypeptide(L)'
;MTKEDGVDTDVDGESLGNCLSGFIDDGSIESHRYYLARRTTLEMLRDRGFAVPNAEIEVSLQEFRNKHGQKPDIDNLRITSLHRDDPSIKVLVIFCGPQIVKVNVIRAIATQIVNRDTLSRLILVVQNKITNQALKAVGLFSFKVEIFQASFPMVCCYIFFLKLDLTQCIRI
;
A
#
# COMPACT_ATOMS: atom_id res chain seq x y z
N MET A 1 -69.30 24.08 -6.90
CA MET A 1 -68.62 22.77 -6.70
C MET A 1 -67.51 22.71 -7.73
N THR A 2 -66.31 22.25 -7.32
CA THR A 2 -65.02 22.16 -8.06
C THR A 2 -64.37 23.50 -8.43
N LYS A 3 -63.27 24.01 -7.84
CA LYS A 3 -61.96 23.46 -7.39
C LYS A 3 -60.95 23.35 -8.55
N GLU A 4 -59.96 24.26 -8.59
CA GLU A 4 -58.51 24.14 -8.95
C GLU A 4 -57.87 25.45 -8.40
N ASP A 5 -57.01 25.49 -7.36
CA ASP A 5 -55.60 25.03 -7.23
C ASP A 5 -54.72 25.68 -8.32
N GLY A 6 -53.72 26.57 -8.13
CA GLY A 6 -52.86 26.94 -6.99
C GLY A 6 -51.40 26.80 -7.44
N VAL A 7 -50.61 27.88 -7.58
CA VAL A 7 -49.13 27.87 -7.52
C VAL A 7 -48.65 29.28 -7.12
N ASP A 8 -48.42 29.49 -5.82
CA ASP A 8 -47.56 30.57 -5.34
C ASP A 8 -46.17 29.99 -5.06
N THR A 9 -45.17 30.68 -5.57
CA THR A 9 -43.74 30.43 -5.39
C THR A 9 -43.29 30.93 -4.03
N ASP A 10 -42.87 30.03 -3.14
CA ASP A 10 -42.01 30.37 -2.02
C ASP A 10 -40.72 29.54 -2.09
N VAL A 11 -39.62 30.27 -2.18
CA VAL A 11 -38.25 29.78 -2.21
C VAL A 11 -37.87 29.43 -0.77
N ASP A 12 -38.04 28.17 -0.39
CA ASP A 12 -37.44 27.66 0.85
C ASP A 12 -36.20 26.82 0.51
N GLY A 13 -35.04 27.45 0.70
CA GLY A 13 -33.74 26.82 0.63
C GLY A 13 -33.53 25.94 1.85
N GLU A 14 -34.29 24.85 1.94
CA GLU A 14 -34.21 23.94 3.07
C GLU A 14 -33.06 22.94 2.88
N SER A 15 -32.04 23.16 3.71
CA SER A 15 -31.23 22.15 4.37
C SER A 15 -30.46 21.20 3.45
N LEU A 16 -29.19 21.53 3.24
CA LEU A 16 -28.13 20.59 2.87
C LEU A 16 -28.09 19.46 3.91
N GLY A 17 -28.94 18.46 3.68
CA GLY A 17 -29.13 17.31 4.53
C GLY A 17 -27.82 16.57 4.74
N ASN A 18 -27.35 16.62 5.99
CA ASN A 18 -26.36 15.77 6.60
C ASN A 18 -25.08 15.56 5.79
N CYS A 19 -24.19 16.53 5.98
CA CYS A 19 -22.75 16.44 5.77
C CYS A 19 -22.25 15.00 6.02
N LEU A 20 -21.51 14.45 5.06
CA LEU A 20 -20.78 13.17 5.13
C LEU A 20 -19.70 13.13 6.24
N SER A 21 -19.79 14.00 7.24
CA SER A 21 -18.83 14.20 8.32
C SER A 21 -18.81 13.04 9.33
N GLY A 22 -19.76 12.10 9.27
CA GLY A 22 -19.79 10.90 10.13
C GLY A 22 -18.74 9.84 9.78
N PHE A 23 -18.08 9.93 8.62
CA PHE A 23 -16.95 9.09 8.24
C PHE A 23 -15.65 9.89 8.15
N ILE A 24 -15.52 10.97 8.92
CA ILE A 24 -14.23 11.63 9.06
C ILE A 24 -13.37 10.69 9.88
N ASP A 25 -12.61 9.91 9.13
CA ASP A 25 -11.45 9.19 9.58
C ASP A 25 -10.55 10.17 10.37
N ASP A 26 -10.63 10.17 11.70
CA ASP A 26 -9.86 11.04 12.60
C ASP A 26 -8.34 10.81 12.53
N GLY A 27 -7.91 9.82 11.74
CA GLY A 27 -6.50 9.56 11.51
C GLY A 27 -5.93 10.26 10.29
N SER A 28 -4.61 10.27 10.21
CA SER A 28 -3.93 10.90 9.08
C SER A 28 -4.26 10.14 7.79
N ILE A 29 -4.54 10.87 6.70
CA ILE A 29 -4.65 10.35 5.33
C ILE A 29 -3.45 9.44 4.99
N GLU A 30 -2.28 9.75 5.53
CA GLU A 30 -1.06 8.95 5.35
C GLU A 30 -1.17 7.55 5.99
N SER A 31 -1.70 7.45 7.21
CA SER A 31 -1.94 6.16 7.88
C SER A 31 -2.88 5.26 7.08
N HIS A 32 -3.94 5.85 6.52
CA HIS A 32 -4.91 5.12 5.71
C HIS A 32 -4.29 4.62 4.40
N ARG A 33 -3.44 5.42 3.76
CA ARG A 33 -2.68 5.01 2.57
C ARG A 33 -1.78 3.82 2.85
N TYR A 34 -0.97 3.88 3.90
CA TYR A 34 -0.07 2.77 4.24
C TYR A 34 -0.83 1.52 4.67
N TYR A 35 -1.96 1.66 5.36
CA TYR A 35 -2.85 0.55 5.67
C TYR A 35 -3.30 -0.18 4.41
N LEU A 36 -3.84 0.55 3.42
CA LEU A 36 -4.28 -0.03 2.15
C LEU A 36 -3.12 -0.67 1.39
N ALA A 37 -1.98 0.02 1.29
CA ALA A 37 -0.79 -0.52 0.63
C ALA A 37 -0.30 -1.82 1.28
N ARG A 38 -0.27 -1.87 2.62
CA ARG A 38 0.14 -3.05 3.39
C ARG A 38 -0.82 -4.21 3.16
N ARG A 39 -2.13 -3.96 3.23
CA ARG A 39 -3.15 -4.99 3.02
C ARG A 39 -3.11 -5.58 1.61
N THR A 40 -3.06 -4.75 0.58
CA THR A 40 -2.90 -5.20 -0.82
C THR A 40 -1.61 -6.00 -1.03
N THR A 41 -0.52 -5.60 -0.37
CA THR A 41 0.75 -6.32 -0.42
C THR A 41 0.63 -7.72 0.20
N LEU A 42 -0.04 -7.83 1.35
CA LEU A 42 -0.28 -9.12 2.02
C LEU A 42 -1.16 -10.05 1.18
N GLU A 43 -2.20 -9.50 0.54
CA GLU A 43 -3.04 -10.24 -0.40
C GLU A 43 -2.24 -10.72 -1.61
N MET A 44 -1.43 -9.87 -2.24
CA MET A 44 -0.51 -10.25 -3.32
C MET A 44 0.44 -11.37 -2.88
N LEU A 45 1.04 -11.28 -1.68
CA LEU A 45 1.95 -12.30 -1.18
C LEU A 45 1.21 -13.64 -1.00
N ARG A 46 -0.01 -13.60 -0.48
CA ARG A 46 -0.86 -14.80 -0.35
C ARG A 46 -1.12 -15.44 -1.71
N ASP A 47 -1.50 -14.64 -2.70
CA ASP A 47 -1.82 -15.11 -4.06
C ASP A 47 -0.58 -15.67 -4.77
N ARG A 48 0.62 -15.19 -4.39
CA ARG A 48 1.92 -15.71 -4.85
C ARG A 48 2.40 -16.97 -4.11
N GLY A 49 1.59 -17.56 -3.22
CA GLY A 49 1.93 -18.79 -2.49
C GLY A 49 2.69 -18.59 -1.18
N PHE A 50 2.82 -17.35 -0.69
CA PHE A 50 3.47 -17.09 0.60
C PHE A 50 2.53 -17.37 1.78
N ALA A 51 3.12 -17.77 2.91
CA ALA A 51 2.45 -18.11 4.16
C ALA A 51 1.98 -16.84 4.89
N VAL A 52 0.93 -16.21 4.38
CA VAL A 52 0.27 -15.04 4.98
C VAL A 52 -1.04 -15.47 5.65
N PRO A 53 -1.19 -15.30 6.98
CA PRO A 53 -2.44 -15.58 7.68
C PRO A 53 -3.55 -14.58 7.33
N ASN A 54 -4.81 -15.03 7.28
CA ASN A 54 -5.96 -14.13 7.05
C ASN A 54 -6.09 -13.07 8.14
N ALA A 55 -5.76 -13.40 9.38
CA ALA A 55 -5.76 -12.46 10.50
C ALA A 55 -4.81 -11.25 10.28
N GLU A 56 -3.77 -11.38 9.44
CA GLU A 56 -2.91 -10.24 9.09
C GLU A 56 -3.50 -9.34 7.99
N ILE A 57 -4.33 -9.91 7.12
CA ILE A 57 -5.00 -9.22 6.02
C ILE A 57 -6.24 -8.49 6.53
N GLU A 58 -6.99 -9.11 7.43
CA GLU A 58 -8.26 -8.62 7.98
C GLU A 58 -8.09 -7.64 9.15
N VAL A 59 -6.85 -7.27 9.49
CA VAL A 59 -6.54 -6.22 10.46
C VAL A 59 -7.34 -4.96 10.11
N SER A 60 -8.05 -4.40 11.09
CA SER A 60 -8.79 -3.16 10.91
C SER A 60 -7.87 -1.94 10.83
N LEU A 61 -8.34 -0.84 10.21
CA LEU A 61 -7.59 0.42 10.16
C LEU A 61 -7.26 0.95 11.57
N GLN A 62 -8.17 0.74 12.54
CA GLN A 62 -7.96 1.15 13.92
C GLN A 62 -6.84 0.34 14.58
N GLU A 63 -6.84 -0.98 14.43
CA GLU A 63 -5.75 -1.84 14.93
C GLU A 63 -4.41 -1.51 14.28
N PHE A 64 -4.41 -1.23 12.97
CA PHE A 64 -3.21 -0.78 12.27
C PHE A 64 -2.65 0.50 12.90
N ARG A 65 -3.50 1.48 13.22
CA ARG A 65 -3.08 2.72 13.89
C ARG A 65 -2.65 2.51 15.33
N ASN A 66 -3.28 1.57 16.05
CA ASN A 66 -2.84 1.23 17.40
C ASN A 66 -1.44 0.63 17.39
N LYS A 67 -1.12 -0.17 16.35
CA LYS A 67 0.18 -0.82 16.18
C LYS A 67 1.27 0.10 15.62
N HIS A 68 0.94 0.93 14.64
CA HIS A 68 1.91 1.73 13.88
C HIS A 68 1.83 3.24 14.16
N GLY A 69 0.80 3.70 14.86
CA GLY A 69 0.54 5.11 15.13
C GLY A 69 -0.20 5.82 13.99
N GLN A 70 -0.57 7.08 14.24
CA GLN A 70 -1.24 7.95 13.27
C GLN A 70 -0.30 8.45 12.16
N LYS A 71 1.01 8.48 12.43
CA LYS A 71 2.07 8.72 11.45
C LYS A 71 2.97 7.48 11.48
N PRO A 72 2.69 6.47 10.66
CA PRO A 72 3.41 5.22 10.73
C PRO A 72 4.86 5.42 10.32
N ASP A 73 5.78 4.95 11.15
CA ASP A 73 7.17 4.83 10.75
C ASP A 73 7.27 3.74 9.67
N ILE A 74 7.77 4.14 8.50
CA ILE A 74 7.89 3.31 7.31
C ILE A 74 8.76 2.08 7.60
N ASP A 75 9.77 2.22 8.46
CA ASP A 75 10.65 1.11 8.83
C ASP A 75 9.91 0.01 9.60
N ASN A 76 8.85 0.36 10.32
CA ASN A 76 8.00 -0.59 11.06
C ASN A 76 6.93 -1.26 10.19
N LEU A 77 6.77 -0.86 8.92
CA LEU A 77 5.80 -1.44 7.99
C LEU A 77 6.33 -2.65 7.21
N ARG A 78 7.58 -3.06 7.45
CA ARG A 78 8.22 -4.17 6.75
C ARG A 78 7.43 -5.46 6.94
N ILE A 79 7.29 -6.22 5.86
CA ILE A 79 6.65 -7.54 5.86
C ILE A 79 7.71 -8.57 5.51
N THR A 80 7.77 -9.65 6.29
CA THR A 80 8.60 -10.81 5.96
C THR A 80 7.69 -12.03 5.93
N SER A 81 7.80 -12.85 4.89
CA SER A 81 7.05 -14.09 4.78
C SER A 81 7.89 -15.20 4.16
N LEU A 82 7.60 -16.44 4.53
CA LEU A 82 8.14 -17.63 3.90
C LEU A 82 7.14 -18.17 2.88
N HIS A 83 7.62 -18.90 1.87
CA HIS A 83 6.74 -19.63 0.96
C HIS A 83 6.09 -20.82 1.69
N ARG A 84 4.86 -21.16 1.34
CA ARG A 84 4.10 -22.24 2.01
C ARG A 84 4.73 -23.61 1.77
N ASP A 85 5.12 -23.86 0.53
CA ASP A 85 5.64 -25.17 0.11
C ASP A 85 7.16 -25.30 0.24
N ASP A 86 7.89 -24.18 0.25
CA ASP A 86 9.36 -24.17 0.29
C ASP A 86 9.85 -23.07 1.26
N PRO A 87 10.11 -23.41 2.53
CA PRO A 87 10.54 -22.45 3.53
C PRO A 87 11.94 -21.87 3.28
N SER A 88 12.70 -22.39 2.31
CA SER A 88 13.96 -21.76 1.87
C SER A 88 13.71 -20.47 1.08
N ILE A 89 12.50 -20.32 0.51
CA ILE A 89 12.09 -19.13 -0.23
C ILE A 89 11.50 -18.10 0.73
N LYS A 90 12.29 -17.06 1.00
CA LYS A 90 11.88 -15.94 1.86
C LYS A 90 11.70 -14.66 1.04
N VAL A 91 10.63 -13.94 1.32
CA VAL A 91 10.37 -12.61 0.77
C VAL A 91 10.41 -11.56 1.87
N LEU A 92 11.03 -10.42 1.56
CA LEU A 92 11.01 -9.21 2.37
C LEU A 92 10.37 -8.10 1.54
N VAL A 93 9.40 -7.40 2.12
CA VAL A 93 8.78 -6.22 1.53
C VAL A 93 9.14 -5.00 2.36
N ILE A 94 9.63 -3.96 1.68
CA ILE A 94 10.01 -2.69 2.28
C ILE A 94 9.23 -1.59 1.58
N PHE A 95 8.57 -0.77 2.38
CA PHE A 95 7.91 0.45 1.93
C PHE A 95 8.94 1.59 1.92
N CYS A 96 8.87 2.44 0.91
CA CYS A 96 9.63 3.68 0.85
C CYS A 96 8.68 4.86 1.05
N GLY A 97 9.19 5.91 1.71
CA GLY A 97 8.44 7.13 1.94
C GLY A 97 8.10 7.89 0.65
N PRO A 98 7.38 9.02 0.77
CA PRO A 98 6.95 9.84 -0.36
C PRO A 98 8.10 10.57 -1.09
N GLN A 99 9.31 10.51 -0.53
CA GLN A 99 10.49 11.17 -1.09
C GLN A 99 11.07 10.37 -2.27
N ILE A 100 11.79 11.06 -3.15
CA ILE A 100 12.53 10.43 -4.25
C ILE A 100 13.54 9.43 -3.67
N VAL A 101 13.52 8.19 -4.18
CA VAL A 101 14.41 7.14 -3.71
C VAL A 101 15.81 7.34 -4.33
N LYS A 102 16.73 7.80 -3.48
CA LYS A 102 18.14 8.03 -3.81
C LYS A 102 18.99 6.81 -3.47
N VAL A 103 20.21 6.77 -4.02
CA VAL A 103 21.16 5.67 -3.79
C VAL A 103 21.46 5.41 -2.31
N ASN A 104 21.46 6.47 -1.47
CA ASN A 104 21.68 6.34 -0.03
C ASN A 104 20.59 5.51 0.65
N VAL A 105 19.34 5.62 0.21
CA VAL A 105 18.21 4.84 0.75
C VAL A 105 18.39 3.36 0.42
N ILE A 106 18.76 3.04 -0.83
CA ILE A 106 19.01 1.65 -1.24
C ILE A 106 20.19 1.05 -0.47
N ARG A 107 21.27 1.81 -0.26
CA ARG A 107 22.41 1.36 0.57
C ARG A 107 22.01 1.13 2.03
N ALA A 108 21.22 2.03 2.60
CA ALA A 108 20.72 1.88 3.97
C ALA A 108 19.84 0.62 4.12
N ILE A 109 18.93 0.40 3.17
CA ILE A 109 18.14 -0.83 3.09
C ILE A 109 19.05 -2.04 3.04
N ALA A 110 20.07 -2.02 2.17
CA ALA A 110 21.02 -3.11 2.06
C ALA A 110 21.66 -3.40 3.43
N THR A 111 22.19 -2.38 4.12
CA THR A 111 22.84 -2.56 5.43
C THR A 111 21.90 -3.10 6.51
N GLN A 112 20.61 -2.81 6.45
CA GLN A 112 19.62 -3.27 7.43
C GLN A 112 19.11 -4.70 7.15
N ILE A 113 19.33 -5.23 5.94
CA ILE A 113 19.03 -6.63 5.64
C ILE A 113 20.14 -7.48 6.27
N VAL A 114 19.89 -7.95 7.48
CA VAL A 114 20.84 -8.79 8.25
C VAL A 114 20.94 -10.19 7.66
N ASN A 115 19.84 -10.75 7.17
CA ASN A 115 19.76 -12.15 6.72
C ASN A 115 19.76 -12.30 5.21
N ARG A 116 20.76 -11.70 4.52
CA ARG A 116 20.84 -11.68 3.06
C ARG A 116 20.90 -13.07 2.44
N ASP A 117 21.59 -14.00 3.09
CA ASP A 117 21.79 -15.36 2.57
C ASP A 117 20.50 -16.20 2.60
N THR A 118 19.57 -15.86 3.50
CA THR A 118 18.26 -16.51 3.58
C THR A 118 17.19 -15.81 2.74
N LEU A 119 17.50 -14.62 2.19
CA LEU A 119 16.52 -13.81 1.48
C LEU A 119 16.56 -14.11 -0.01
N SER A 120 15.48 -14.68 -0.54
CA SER A 120 15.39 -15.05 -1.95
C SER A 120 14.84 -13.91 -2.80
N ARG A 121 13.94 -13.09 -2.24
CA ARG A 121 13.23 -12.02 -2.95
C ARG A 121 13.08 -10.78 -2.08
N LEU A 122 13.35 -9.61 -2.66
CA LEU A 122 13.08 -8.30 -2.06
C LEU A 122 12.04 -7.56 -2.91
N ILE A 123 11.01 -7.02 -2.27
CA ILE A 123 10.02 -6.17 -2.90
C ILE A 123 10.14 -4.76 -2.32
N LEU A 124 10.35 -3.77 -3.19
CA LEU A 124 10.42 -2.36 -2.82
C LEU A 124 9.16 -1.64 -3.30
N VAL A 125 8.34 -1.17 -2.37
CA VAL A 125 7.14 -0.38 -2.67
C VAL A 125 7.49 1.10 -2.58
N VAL A 126 7.60 1.78 -3.72
CA VAL A 126 8.03 3.19 -3.82
C VAL A 126 6.84 4.09 -4.16
N GLN A 127 6.69 5.20 -3.44
CA GLN A 127 5.62 6.18 -3.72
C GLN A 127 6.00 7.21 -4.77
N ASN A 128 7.31 7.43 -4.95
CA ASN A 128 7.86 8.42 -5.86
C ASN A 128 8.93 7.77 -6.74
N LYS A 129 9.45 8.54 -7.69
CA LYS A 129 10.48 8.09 -8.64
C LYS A 129 11.72 7.59 -7.90
N ILE A 130 12.28 6.51 -8.42
CA ILE A 130 13.61 6.03 -8.06
C ILE A 130 14.63 6.61 -9.04
N THR A 131 15.77 7.07 -8.53
CA THR A 131 16.83 7.61 -9.39
C THR A 131 17.56 6.50 -10.15
N ASN A 132 18.09 6.79 -11.35
CA ASN A 132 18.91 5.82 -12.11
C ASN A 132 20.11 5.28 -11.31
N GLN A 133 20.71 6.11 -10.44
CA GLN A 133 21.79 5.66 -9.56
C GLN A 133 21.30 4.66 -8.51
N ALA A 134 20.11 4.88 -7.96
CA ALA A 134 19.48 3.94 -7.03
C ALA A 134 19.11 2.62 -7.73
N LEU A 135 18.57 2.66 -8.95
CA LEU A 135 18.31 1.47 -9.78
C LEU A 135 19.57 0.64 -10.02
N LYS A 136 20.69 1.29 -10.38
CA LYS A 136 21.99 0.61 -10.52
C LYS A 136 22.42 -0.07 -9.22
N ALA A 137 22.20 0.57 -8.07
CA ALA A 137 22.52 -0.02 -6.77
C ALA A 137 21.60 -1.20 -6.41
N VAL A 138 20.34 -1.18 -6.86
CA VAL A 138 19.44 -2.34 -6.73
C VAL A 138 19.96 -3.54 -7.53
N GLY A 139 20.56 -3.32 -8.70
CA GLY A 139 21.19 -4.38 -9.48
C GLY A 139 22.39 -5.07 -8.81
N LEU A 140 22.90 -4.54 -7.68
CA LEU A 140 24.00 -5.13 -6.92
C LEU A 140 23.56 -6.18 -5.89
N PHE A 141 22.25 -6.33 -5.66
CA PHE A 141 21.76 -7.37 -4.76
C PHE A 141 21.94 -8.76 -5.40
N SER A 142 22.36 -9.74 -4.58
CA SER A 142 22.55 -11.13 -5.02
C SER A 142 21.23 -11.90 -5.21
N PHE A 143 20.12 -11.33 -4.75
CA PHE A 143 18.77 -11.90 -4.82
C PHE A 143 17.86 -11.07 -5.73
N LYS A 144 16.72 -11.65 -6.12
CA LYS A 144 15.77 -10.99 -7.02
C LYS A 144 15.12 -9.79 -6.33
N VAL A 145 15.21 -8.60 -6.93
CA VAL A 145 14.52 -7.39 -6.45
C VAL A 145 13.41 -6.99 -7.41
N GLU A 146 12.21 -6.76 -6.88
CA GLU A 146 11.06 -6.24 -7.60
C GLU A 146 10.71 -4.86 -7.05
N ILE A 147 10.49 -3.87 -7.92
CA ILE A 147 10.15 -2.50 -7.52
C ILE A 147 8.71 -2.24 -7.99
N PHE A 148 7.85 -1.84 -7.06
CA PHE A 148 6.48 -1.42 -7.35
C PHE A 148 6.34 0.07 -7.08
N GLN A 149 6.05 0.83 -8.14
CA GLN A 149 5.70 2.23 -7.98
C GLN A 149 4.21 2.35 -7.66
N ALA A 150 3.89 2.71 -6.43
CA ALA A 150 2.54 3.04 -6.01
C ALA A 150 2.18 4.45 -6.54
N SER A 151 1.78 4.55 -7.81
CA SER A 151 1.17 5.76 -8.36
C SER A 151 -0.32 5.79 -8.02
N PHE A 152 -0.80 6.89 -7.44
CA PHE A 152 -2.22 7.14 -7.18
C PHE A 152 -3.04 7.00 -8.46
N PRO A 153 -4.22 6.33 -8.47
CA PRO A 153 -5.18 6.20 -7.36
C PRO A 153 -5.24 4.78 -6.76
N MET A 154 -5.22 4.71 -5.42
CA MET A 154 -5.18 3.48 -4.61
C MET A 154 -6.40 2.55 -4.78
N VAL A 155 -7.42 2.95 -5.54
CA VAL A 155 -8.56 2.11 -5.91
C VAL A 155 -8.22 1.19 -7.09
N CYS A 156 -7.31 1.59 -7.97
CA CYS A 156 -6.93 0.80 -9.15
C CYS A 156 -5.86 -0.26 -8.88
N CYS A 157 -5.11 -0.18 -7.77
CA CYS A 157 -4.14 -1.23 -7.43
C CYS A 157 -4.81 -2.60 -7.19
N TYR A 158 -6.06 -2.63 -6.69
CA TYR A 158 -6.83 -3.87 -6.54
C TYR A 158 -7.11 -4.55 -7.89
N ILE A 159 -7.46 -3.79 -8.93
CA ILE A 159 -7.75 -4.33 -10.28
C ILE A 159 -6.46 -4.65 -11.04
N PHE A 160 -5.41 -3.85 -10.86
CA PHE A 160 -4.14 -4.05 -11.56
C PHE A 160 -3.37 -5.28 -11.04
N PHE A 161 -3.48 -5.61 -9.74
CA PHE A 161 -2.84 -6.80 -9.17
C PHE A 161 -3.66 -8.09 -9.32
N LEU A 162 -5.00 -8.03 -9.33
CA LEU A 162 -5.84 -9.24 -9.43
C LEU A 162 -6.18 -9.68 -10.86
N LYS A 163 -6.05 -8.85 -11.90
CA LYS A 163 -6.66 -9.15 -13.22
C LYS A 163 -5.82 -8.98 -14.48
N LEU A 164 -4.56 -8.57 -14.41
CA LEU A 164 -3.69 -8.60 -15.58
C LEU A 164 -2.35 -9.22 -15.24
N ASP A 165 -1.93 -10.12 -16.13
CA ASP A 165 -0.56 -10.58 -16.34
C ASP A 165 0.50 -9.65 -15.73
N LEU A 166 1.45 -10.25 -15.00
CA LEU A 166 2.65 -9.63 -14.42
C LEU A 166 3.54 -8.87 -15.44
N THR A 167 3.11 -8.70 -16.67
CA THR A 167 3.85 -8.10 -17.78
C THR A 167 3.65 -6.57 -17.87
N GLN A 168 2.67 -5.98 -17.16
CA GLN A 168 2.36 -4.55 -17.31
C GLN A 168 2.37 -3.70 -16.03
N CYS A 169 2.76 -4.25 -14.87
CA CYS A 169 3.23 -3.39 -13.78
C CYS A 169 4.61 -2.89 -14.21
N ILE A 170 4.70 -1.61 -14.59
CA ILE A 170 5.88 -0.95 -15.15
C ILE A 170 7.16 -1.46 -14.47
N ARG A 171 7.81 -2.39 -15.15
CA ARG A 171 9.22 -2.68 -14.99
C ARG A 171 9.90 -1.42 -15.52
N ILE A 172 10.37 -0.55 -14.63
CA ILE A 172 11.31 0.52 -15.02
C ILE A 172 12.61 -0.16 -15.43
#